data_AF-A0A960YSG4-F1
#
_entry.id   AF-A0A960YSG4-F1
#
_cell.length_a   1.000
_cell.length_b   1.000
_cell.length_c   1.000
_cell.angle_alpha   90.00
_cell.angle_beta   90.00
_cell.angle_gamma   90.00
#
_symmetry.space_group_name_H-M   'P 1'
#
loop_
_entity.id
_entity.type
_entity.pdbx_description
1 polymer ?
#
loop_
_entity_poly.entity_id
_entity_poly.type
_entity_poly.pdbx_seq_one_letter_code
_entity_poly.pdbx_strand_id
1 'polypeptide(L)'
;FADGRIKGYPKSGRPGDSRWYVRLVRGNTGYGQNILVDNGNQTISDSATGLDWMQADSAASSFSSRVSGTEKADGRLTWAEALDFCENLELGGHSDWRLPNAKELHTIVDYSRSPDSTASPSIDAGFATTSILDGSGSTDYGYYWTSTTHLDGPQLGSWAVYFAFGEAEGWMSFGPPADGPSPP
;
A
#
# COMPACT_ATOMS: atom_id res chain seq x y z
N PHE A 1 6.28 -8.38 -1.41
CA PHE A 1 5.05 -7.95 -0.71
C PHE A 1 5.34 -7.84 0.79
N ALA A 2 5.48 -6.62 1.29
CA ALA A 2 5.35 -6.37 2.72
C ALA A 2 4.19 -5.39 2.89
N ASP A 3 3.14 -5.81 3.59
CA ASP A 3 2.23 -4.83 4.17
C ASP A 3 2.98 -4.08 5.27
N GLY A 4 2.61 -2.83 5.55
CA GLY A 4 3.17 -2.06 6.65
C GLY A 4 2.95 -2.76 8.00
N ARG A 5 3.87 -3.68 8.35
CA ARG A 5 3.98 -4.42 9.61
C ARG A 5 2.69 -5.11 10.09
N ILE A 6 2.30 -6.23 9.48
CA ILE A 6 1.80 -7.36 10.29
C ILE A 6 2.98 -7.94 11.09
N LYS A 7 3.33 -7.28 12.21
CA LYS A 7 4.24 -7.83 13.22
C LYS A 7 3.47 -8.06 14.51
N GLY A 8 3.06 -9.30 14.76
CA GLY A 8 2.58 -9.74 16.07
C GLY A 8 3.77 -10.11 16.96
N TYR A 9 4.09 -9.25 17.94
CA TYR A 9 5.00 -9.61 19.02
C TYR A 9 4.27 -9.60 20.36
N PRO A 10 4.63 -10.49 21.29
CA PRO A 10 3.99 -10.53 22.59
C PRO A 10 4.31 -9.27 23.40
N LYS A 11 3.26 -8.63 23.94
CA LYS A 11 3.37 -7.48 24.85
C LYS A 11 4.06 -7.85 26.19
N SER A 12 4.23 -9.14 26.48
CA SER A 12 5.03 -9.69 27.58
C SER A 12 5.28 -11.19 27.40
N GLY A 13 6.47 -11.69 27.77
CA GLY A 13 6.80 -13.12 27.82
C GLY A 13 8.05 -13.51 27.03
N ARG A 14 8.66 -14.65 27.36
CA ARG A 14 9.76 -15.23 26.57
C ARG A 14 9.22 -15.74 25.23
N PRO A 15 10.03 -15.73 24.14
CA PRO A 15 9.68 -16.42 22.91
C PRO A 15 9.28 -17.87 23.21
N GLY A 16 8.03 -18.24 22.91
CA GLY A 16 7.49 -19.58 23.17
C GLY A 16 6.37 -19.69 24.24
N ASP A 17 6.20 -18.70 25.13
CA ASP A 17 5.15 -18.73 26.18
C ASP A 17 3.82 -18.07 25.77
N SER A 18 3.79 -17.45 24.59
CA SER A 18 2.62 -16.70 24.13
C SER A 18 1.52 -17.63 23.63
N ARG A 19 0.35 -17.56 24.28
CA ARG A 19 -0.85 -18.30 23.87
C ARG A 19 -1.74 -17.43 22.99
N TRP A 20 -2.20 -17.95 21.86
CA TRP A 20 -3.02 -17.22 20.89
C TRP A 20 -4.27 -18.03 20.51
N TYR A 21 -5.33 -17.34 20.12
CA TYR A 21 -6.53 -17.97 19.55
C TYR A 21 -6.32 -18.26 18.07
N VAL A 22 -6.74 -19.44 17.61
CA VAL A 22 -6.71 -19.82 16.19
C VAL A 22 -8.10 -19.69 15.56
N ARG A 23 -8.14 -19.29 14.29
CA ARG A 23 -9.33 -19.40 13.43
C ARG A 23 -8.94 -20.15 12.17
N LEU A 24 -9.77 -21.10 11.77
CA LEU A 24 -9.60 -21.89 10.55
C LEU A 24 -10.49 -21.31 9.44
N VAL A 25 -10.00 -21.34 8.20
CA VAL A 25 -10.74 -20.99 6.99
C VAL A 25 -10.55 -22.11 5.96
N ARG A 26 -11.55 -22.39 5.13
CA ARG A 26 -11.48 -23.40 4.06
C ARG A 26 -12.25 -22.93 2.82
N GLY A 27 -11.68 -23.16 1.64
CA GLY A 27 -12.35 -22.93 0.36
C GLY A 27 -12.09 -21.55 -0.24
N ASN A 28 -13.06 -21.07 -1.03
CA ASN A 28 -13.06 -19.83 -1.81
C ASN A 28 -11.92 -19.72 -2.85
N THR A 29 -12.09 -20.39 -3.98
CA THR A 29 -11.19 -20.22 -5.15
C THR A 29 -11.39 -18.90 -5.88
N GLY A 30 -12.43 -18.13 -5.54
CA GLY A 30 -12.69 -16.80 -6.09
C GLY A 30 -12.09 -15.66 -5.24
N TYR A 31 -11.46 -15.95 -4.10
CA TYR A 31 -10.78 -14.92 -3.32
C TYR A 31 -9.63 -14.33 -4.16
N GLY A 32 -9.58 -13.01 -4.26
CA GLY A 32 -8.61 -12.30 -5.10
C GLY A 32 -8.93 -12.35 -6.61
N GLN A 33 -10.10 -12.88 -7.01
CA GLN A 33 -10.60 -12.68 -8.38
C GLN A 33 -11.41 -11.39 -8.45
N ASN A 34 -10.77 -10.34 -8.94
CA ASN A 34 -11.44 -9.06 -9.18
C ASN A 34 -12.20 -9.10 -10.50
N ILE A 35 -13.30 -8.34 -10.58
CA ILE A 35 -14.05 -8.15 -11.82
C ILE A 35 -13.97 -6.67 -12.16
N LEU A 36 -12.85 -6.30 -12.78
CA LEU A 36 -12.48 -4.92 -13.09
C LEU A 36 -12.99 -4.52 -14.47
N VAL A 37 -13.63 -3.35 -14.55
CA VAL A 37 -14.15 -2.77 -15.78
C VAL A 37 -13.68 -1.33 -15.89
N ASP A 38 -12.92 -1.02 -16.95
CA ASP A 38 -12.59 0.36 -17.30
C ASP A 38 -13.84 1.08 -17.83
N ASN A 39 -14.20 2.18 -17.18
CA ASN A 39 -15.38 2.98 -17.51
C ASN A 39 -15.11 4.01 -18.63
N GLY A 40 -13.87 4.16 -19.09
CA GLY A 40 -13.47 5.13 -20.11
C GLY A 40 -13.50 6.58 -19.65
N ASN A 41 -13.61 6.81 -18.34
CA ASN A 41 -13.73 8.12 -17.70
C ASN A 41 -12.67 8.32 -16.59
N GLN A 42 -11.54 7.60 -16.69
CA GLN A 42 -10.45 7.53 -15.71
C GLN A 42 -10.80 6.81 -14.39
N THR A 43 -11.87 6.01 -14.38
CA THR A 43 -12.23 5.13 -13.25
C THR A 43 -12.35 3.67 -13.69
N ILE A 44 -12.14 2.77 -12.73
CA ILE A 44 -12.32 1.33 -12.88
C ILE A 44 -13.33 0.85 -11.85
N SER A 45 -14.40 0.19 -12.29
CA SER A 45 -15.36 -0.46 -11.39
C SER A 45 -14.92 -1.88 -11.06
N ASP A 46 -14.90 -2.23 -9.78
CA ASP A 46 -14.70 -3.59 -9.28
C ASP A 46 -16.03 -4.21 -8.86
N SER A 47 -16.63 -5.04 -9.72
CA SER A 47 -17.91 -5.69 -9.43
C SER A 47 -17.82 -6.77 -8.34
N ALA A 48 -16.62 -7.23 -7.97
CA ALA A 48 -16.44 -8.19 -6.89
C ALA A 48 -16.61 -7.53 -5.51
N THR A 49 -16.24 -6.25 -5.37
CA THR A 49 -16.34 -5.49 -4.12
C THR A 49 -17.42 -4.40 -4.12
N GLY A 50 -17.88 -4.00 -5.31
CA GLY A 50 -18.78 -2.86 -5.50
C GLY A 50 -18.09 -1.50 -5.33
N LEU A 51 -16.76 -1.45 -5.48
CA LEU A 51 -15.96 -0.24 -5.36
C LEU A 51 -15.60 0.32 -6.74
N ASP A 52 -15.55 1.64 -6.84
CA ASP A 52 -14.93 2.34 -7.96
C ASP A 52 -13.54 2.84 -7.55
N TRP A 53 -12.61 2.74 -8.48
CA TRP A 53 -11.22 3.08 -8.29
C TRP A 53 -10.79 4.15 -9.27
N MET A 54 -9.85 4.99 -8.86
CA MET A 54 -9.09 5.81 -9.80
C MET A 54 -8.27 4.88 -10.70
N GLN A 55 -8.30 5.10 -12.01
CA GLN A 55 -7.51 4.31 -12.96
C GLN A 55 -6.02 4.61 -12.85
N ALA A 56 -5.65 5.87 -12.62
CA ALA A 56 -4.27 6.32 -12.49
C ALA A 56 -4.00 6.89 -11.09
N ASP A 57 -2.77 6.74 -10.60
CA ASP A 57 -2.37 7.31 -9.31
C ASP A 57 -2.14 8.82 -9.35
N SER A 58 -1.91 9.43 -8.17
CA SER A 58 -1.77 10.87 -7.99
C SER A 58 -0.60 11.51 -8.74
N ALA A 59 0.36 10.72 -9.23
CA ALA A 59 1.47 11.20 -10.03
C ALA A 59 1.16 11.28 -11.53
N ALA A 60 -0.01 10.78 -11.97
CA ALA A 60 -0.44 10.89 -13.35
C ALA A 60 -0.56 12.35 -13.79
N SER A 61 -0.23 12.62 -15.06
CA SER A 61 -0.22 13.99 -15.61
C SER A 61 -1.58 14.68 -15.52
N SER A 62 -2.68 13.93 -15.55
CA SER A 62 -4.06 14.43 -15.37
C SER A 62 -4.27 15.07 -14.00
N PHE A 63 -3.44 14.76 -13.00
CA PHE A 63 -3.51 15.31 -11.65
C PHE A 63 -2.41 16.34 -11.34
N SER A 64 -1.55 16.68 -12.30
CA SER A 64 -0.44 17.63 -12.11
C SER A 64 -0.87 18.97 -11.48
N SER A 65 -1.99 19.54 -11.93
CA SER A 65 -2.53 20.79 -11.35
C SER A 65 -3.09 20.62 -9.93
N ARG A 66 -3.50 19.41 -9.53
CA ARG A 66 -3.99 19.14 -8.17
C ARG A 66 -2.83 18.98 -7.20
N VAL A 67 -1.73 18.38 -7.66
CA VAL A 67 -0.58 18.11 -6.78
C VAL A 67 0.41 19.27 -6.74
N SER A 68 0.32 20.28 -7.61
CA SER A 68 1.28 21.40 -7.66
C SER A 68 1.41 22.22 -6.37
N GLY A 69 0.39 22.19 -5.50
CA GLY A 69 0.40 22.87 -4.20
C GLY A 69 0.89 22.02 -3.02
N THR A 70 1.24 20.76 -3.27
CA THR A 70 1.69 19.79 -2.26
C THR A 70 3.20 19.92 -2.01
N GLU A 71 3.69 19.32 -0.93
CA GLU A 71 5.09 19.42 -0.52
C GLU A 71 6.08 18.98 -1.62
N LYS A 72 5.75 17.92 -2.38
CA LYS A 72 6.63 17.37 -3.43
C LYS A 72 6.25 17.80 -4.84
N ALA A 73 4.99 18.19 -5.07
CA ALA A 73 4.47 18.60 -6.38
C ALA A 73 4.66 17.59 -7.52
N ASP A 74 4.87 16.31 -7.21
CA ASP A 74 5.15 15.24 -8.16
C ASP A 74 4.24 14.01 -8.01
N GLY A 75 3.17 14.15 -7.22
CA GLY A 75 2.22 13.07 -6.93
C GLY A 75 2.48 12.30 -5.65
N ARG A 76 3.66 12.47 -5.01
CA ARG A 76 3.91 11.95 -3.66
C ARG A 76 3.28 12.88 -2.63
N LEU A 77 2.36 12.33 -1.84
CA LEU A 77 1.57 13.08 -0.87
C LEU A 77 1.94 12.65 0.54
N THR A 78 1.94 13.58 1.49
CA THR A 78 1.79 13.26 2.91
C THR A 78 0.40 12.65 3.15
N TRP A 79 0.21 11.96 4.28
CA TRP A 79 -1.09 11.36 4.58
C TRP A 79 -2.23 12.41 4.67
N ALA A 80 -1.94 13.60 5.19
CA ALA A 80 -2.90 14.70 5.24
C ALA A 80 -3.24 15.25 3.85
N GLU A 81 -2.25 15.43 2.99
CA GLU A 81 -2.47 15.83 1.59
C GLU A 81 -3.24 14.77 0.80
N ALA A 82 -3.04 13.47 1.11
CA ALA A 82 -3.79 12.39 0.47
C ALA A 82 -5.27 12.40 0.86
N LEU A 83 -5.59 12.71 2.13
CA LEU A 83 -6.97 12.91 2.57
C LEU A 83 -7.62 14.09 1.85
N ASP A 84 -6.95 15.25 1.84
CA ASP A 84 -7.43 16.46 1.17
C ASP A 84 -7.59 16.25 -0.35
N PHE A 85 -6.66 15.51 -0.97
CA PHE A 85 -6.74 15.14 -2.39
C PHE A 85 -8.02 14.37 -2.70
N CYS A 86 -8.37 13.36 -1.88
CA CYS A 86 -9.59 12.57 -2.07
C CYS A 86 -10.86 13.39 -1.83
N GLU A 87 -10.93 14.13 -0.71
CA GLU A 87 -12.13 14.88 -0.32
C GLU A 87 -12.54 15.96 -1.33
N ASN A 88 -11.58 16.49 -2.09
CA ASN A 88 -11.81 17.51 -3.10
C ASN A 88 -11.74 16.97 -4.55
N LEU A 89 -11.67 15.65 -4.74
CA LEU A 89 -11.60 15.05 -6.06
C LEU A 89 -12.99 14.99 -6.71
N GLU A 90 -13.06 15.49 -7.95
CA GLU A 90 -14.16 15.20 -8.86
C GLU A 90 -13.58 14.43 -10.04
N LEU A 91 -14.02 13.18 -10.22
CA LEU A 91 -13.50 12.28 -11.25
C LEU A 91 -14.59 11.29 -11.67
N GLY A 92 -14.71 11.03 -12.98
CA GLY A 92 -15.68 10.06 -13.51
C GLY A 92 -17.16 10.40 -13.24
N GLY A 93 -17.48 11.64 -12.85
CA GLY A 93 -18.83 12.03 -12.43
C GLY A 93 -19.11 11.83 -10.93
N HIS A 94 -18.10 11.45 -10.14
CA HIS A 94 -18.19 11.23 -8.70
C HIS A 94 -17.39 12.28 -7.92
N SER A 95 -17.88 12.65 -6.74
CA SER A 95 -17.26 13.63 -5.82
C SER A 95 -17.13 13.10 -4.39
N ASP A 96 -17.42 11.82 -4.18
CA ASP A 96 -17.46 11.12 -2.89
C ASP A 96 -16.25 10.19 -2.70
N TRP A 97 -15.10 10.59 -3.26
CA TRP A 97 -13.85 9.85 -3.19
C TRP A 97 -13.27 9.86 -1.78
N ARG A 98 -12.69 8.73 -1.38
CA ARG A 98 -12.00 8.58 -0.10
C ARG A 98 -10.75 7.74 -0.27
N LEU A 99 -9.85 7.87 0.70
CA LEU A 99 -8.68 7.01 0.78
C LEU A 99 -9.13 5.56 1.11
N PRO A 100 -8.68 4.55 0.36
CA PRO A 100 -9.05 3.16 0.62
C PRO A 100 -8.48 2.68 1.95
N ASN A 101 -9.15 1.75 2.61
CA ASN A 101 -8.59 1.07 3.77
C ASN A 101 -7.65 -0.07 3.33
N ALA A 102 -6.85 -0.60 4.27
CA ALA A 102 -5.84 -1.61 3.93
C ALA A 102 -6.43 -2.90 3.32
N LYS A 103 -7.66 -3.27 3.68
CA LYS A 103 -8.32 -4.46 3.12
C LYS A 103 -8.83 -4.22 1.70
N GLU A 104 -9.24 -3.00 1.40
CA GLU A 104 -9.69 -2.61 0.05
C GLU A 104 -8.52 -2.59 -0.92
N LEU A 105 -7.38 -1.97 -0.56
CA LEU A 105 -6.18 -2.06 -1.42
C LEU A 105 -5.70 -3.50 -1.61
N HIS A 106 -5.93 -4.36 -0.62
CA HIS A 106 -5.61 -5.77 -0.75
C HIS A 106 -6.48 -6.50 -1.77
N THR A 107 -7.71 -6.06 -2.04
CA THR A 107 -8.57 -6.76 -3.01
C THR A 107 -8.01 -6.62 -4.43
N ILE A 108 -7.47 -5.47 -4.79
CA ILE A 108 -6.96 -5.19 -6.13
C ILE A 108 -5.56 -5.75 -6.42
N VAL A 109 -4.95 -6.51 -5.49
CA VAL A 109 -3.67 -7.18 -5.72
C VAL A 109 -3.82 -8.28 -6.77
N ASP A 110 -2.96 -8.26 -7.78
CA ASP A 110 -2.82 -9.35 -8.74
C ASP A 110 -1.60 -10.22 -8.35
N TYR A 111 -1.89 -11.39 -7.79
CA TYR A 111 -0.86 -12.34 -7.34
C TYR A 111 -0.13 -13.07 -8.46
N SER A 112 -0.55 -12.90 -9.72
CA SER A 112 0.17 -13.43 -10.88
C SER A 112 1.25 -12.49 -11.41
N ARG A 113 1.35 -11.28 -10.85
CA ARG A 113 2.25 -10.21 -11.28
C ARG A 113 3.17 -9.78 -10.14
N SER A 114 4.41 -9.43 -10.47
CA SER A 114 5.33 -8.77 -9.55
C SER A 114 6.51 -8.14 -10.30
N PRO A 115 7.26 -7.23 -9.67
CA PRO A 115 8.51 -6.70 -10.26
C PRO A 115 9.45 -7.82 -10.68
N ASP A 116 9.67 -8.82 -9.81
CA ASP A 116 10.57 -9.95 -10.07
C ASP A 116 10.10 -10.91 -11.19
N SER A 117 8.79 -11.16 -11.30
CA SER A 117 8.29 -12.25 -12.16
C SER A 117 7.79 -11.75 -13.51
N THR A 118 7.22 -10.55 -13.56
CA THR A 118 6.59 -9.98 -14.77
C THR A 118 7.11 -8.59 -15.11
N ALA A 119 8.08 -8.05 -14.36
CA ALA A 119 8.57 -6.67 -14.52
C ALA A 119 7.43 -5.64 -14.51
N SER A 120 6.45 -5.85 -13.63
CA SER A 120 5.21 -5.07 -13.56
C SER A 120 4.75 -4.90 -12.11
N PRO A 121 3.90 -3.92 -11.79
CA PRO A 121 3.34 -3.82 -10.46
C PRO A 121 2.40 -5.01 -10.19
N SER A 122 2.27 -5.36 -8.91
CA SER A 122 1.43 -6.47 -8.41
C SER A 122 -0.06 -6.07 -8.34
N ILE A 123 -0.56 -5.49 -9.42
CA ILE A 123 -1.92 -4.96 -9.62
C ILE A 123 -2.32 -5.18 -11.09
N ASP A 124 -3.61 -5.28 -11.37
CA ASP A 124 -4.15 -5.46 -12.72
C ASP A 124 -3.62 -4.38 -13.69
N ALA A 125 -3.35 -4.78 -14.94
CA ALA A 125 -2.78 -3.90 -15.97
C ALA A 125 -3.68 -2.73 -16.39
N GLY A 126 -4.98 -2.78 -16.07
CA GLY A 126 -5.90 -1.67 -16.27
C GLY A 126 -5.55 -0.45 -15.40
N PHE A 127 -4.86 -0.66 -14.28
CA PHE A 127 -4.37 0.42 -13.42
C PHE A 127 -3.06 1.01 -13.96
N ALA A 128 -3.05 2.34 -14.12
CA ALA A 128 -1.86 3.10 -14.44
C ALA A 128 -1.09 3.41 -13.14
N THR A 129 -0.10 2.58 -12.86
CA THR A 129 0.82 2.72 -11.72
C THR A 129 2.09 3.44 -12.14
N THR A 130 2.42 4.53 -11.47
CA THR A 130 3.65 5.29 -11.74
C THR A 130 4.89 4.50 -11.30
N SER A 131 5.84 4.34 -12.22
CA SER A 131 7.14 3.75 -11.91
C SER A 131 8.04 4.75 -11.19
N ILE A 132 8.76 4.27 -10.19
CA ILE A 132 9.81 4.99 -9.47
C ILE A 132 11.16 4.29 -9.69
N LEU A 133 12.23 4.92 -9.21
CA LEU A 133 13.54 4.28 -9.08
C LEU A 133 13.78 3.95 -7.60
N ASP A 134 14.22 2.73 -7.32
CA ASP A 134 14.63 2.29 -5.99
C ASP A 134 15.99 2.90 -5.58
N GLY A 135 16.51 2.49 -4.41
CA GLY A 135 17.84 2.91 -3.94
C GLY A 135 19.02 2.41 -4.79
N SER A 136 18.79 1.40 -5.63
CA SER A 136 19.78 0.80 -6.55
C SER A 136 19.74 1.41 -7.96
N GLY A 137 18.72 2.23 -8.26
CA GLY A 137 18.45 2.78 -9.59
C GLY A 137 17.65 1.83 -10.50
N SER A 138 17.11 0.75 -9.96
CA SER A 138 16.22 -0.19 -10.65
C SER A 138 14.77 0.32 -10.64
N THR A 139 13.98 -0.09 -11.62
CA THR A 139 12.56 0.28 -11.71
C THR A 139 11.75 -0.42 -10.64
N ASP A 140 10.97 0.35 -9.90
CA ASP A 140 10.03 -0.14 -8.89
C ASP A 140 8.73 0.69 -8.95
N TYR A 141 7.82 0.49 -8.00
CA TYR A 141 6.51 1.13 -7.95
C TYR A 141 6.22 1.80 -6.61
N GLY A 142 5.33 2.79 -6.63
CA GLY A 142 5.03 3.62 -5.47
C GLY A 142 4.42 2.89 -4.27
N TYR A 143 4.45 3.61 -3.14
CA TYR A 143 3.75 3.27 -1.91
C TYR A 143 2.45 4.07 -1.83
N TYR A 144 1.35 3.41 -1.48
CA TYR A 144 0.00 3.95 -1.49
C TYR A 144 -0.53 4.06 -0.07
N TRP A 145 -1.00 5.25 0.32
CA TRP A 145 -1.61 5.45 1.62
C TRP A 145 -2.92 4.69 1.76
N THR A 146 -3.23 4.27 2.99
CA THR A 146 -4.56 3.81 3.38
C THR A 146 -5.15 4.72 4.44
N SER A 147 -6.47 4.67 4.59
CA SER A 147 -7.19 5.29 5.71
C SER A 147 -7.04 4.50 7.03
N THR A 148 -6.36 3.36 7.02
CA THR A 148 -6.16 2.52 8.20
C THR A 148 -5.00 3.05 9.04
N THR A 149 -5.26 3.42 10.29
CA THR A 149 -4.23 3.90 11.21
C THR A 149 -3.68 2.80 12.12
N HIS A 150 -2.45 2.97 12.57
CA HIS A 150 -1.84 2.15 13.61
C HIS A 150 -2.33 2.61 14.97
N LEU A 151 -2.87 1.68 15.77
CA LEU A 151 -3.15 1.88 17.19
C LEU A 151 -1.96 1.47 18.08
N ASP A 152 -0.74 1.59 17.56
CA ASP A 152 0.50 1.22 18.25
C ASP A 152 1.46 2.40 18.31
N GLY A 153 2.30 2.46 19.35
CA GLY A 153 3.24 3.54 19.62
C GLY A 153 2.80 4.57 20.68
N PRO A 154 3.63 5.59 20.98
CA PRO A 154 3.39 6.56 22.06
C PRO A 154 2.14 7.44 21.88
N GLN A 155 1.64 7.60 20.65
CA GLN A 155 0.37 8.25 20.36
C GLN A 155 -0.45 7.33 19.44
N LEU A 156 -1.65 6.95 19.89
CA LEU A 156 -2.52 6.07 19.11
C LEU A 156 -2.97 6.79 17.84
N GLY A 157 -2.89 6.13 16.69
CA GLY A 157 -3.37 6.67 15.42
C GLY A 157 -2.42 7.63 14.71
N SER A 158 -1.21 7.88 15.22
CA SER A 158 -0.28 8.83 14.58
C SER A 158 0.48 8.29 13.36
N TRP A 159 0.25 7.03 12.98
CA TRP A 159 0.81 6.43 11.77
C TRP A 159 -0.30 5.79 10.94
N ALA A 160 -0.19 5.85 9.62
CA ALA A 160 -1.09 5.17 8.69
C ALA A 160 -0.40 3.97 8.05
N VAL A 161 -1.18 2.94 7.73
CA VAL A 161 -0.73 1.80 6.92
C VAL A 161 -0.60 2.29 5.49
N TYR A 162 0.50 1.90 4.84
CA TYR A 162 0.69 2.06 3.41
C TYR A 162 0.84 0.70 2.74
N PHE A 163 0.67 0.66 1.42
CA PHE A 163 0.65 -0.54 0.60
C PHE A 163 1.61 -0.39 -0.58
N ALA A 164 2.44 -1.40 -0.86
CA ALA A 164 3.35 -1.39 -1.99
C ALA A 164 2.89 -2.41 -3.05
N PHE A 165 2.67 -1.97 -4.29
CA PHE A 165 2.46 -2.87 -5.42
C PHE A 165 3.79 -3.29 -6.07
N GLY A 166 4.88 -2.60 -5.72
CA GLY A 166 6.25 -2.96 -6.08
C GLY A 166 6.97 -3.74 -4.97
N GLU A 167 8.27 -3.53 -4.87
CA GLU A 167 9.09 -4.02 -3.77
C GLU A 167 8.86 -3.19 -2.51
N ALA A 168 9.05 -3.82 -1.35
CA ALA A 168 8.92 -3.15 -0.07
C ALA A 168 10.25 -3.29 0.67
N GLU A 169 11.04 -2.22 0.65
CA GLU A 169 12.34 -2.22 1.30
C GLU A 169 12.22 -1.96 2.79
N GLY A 170 12.88 -2.79 3.59
CA GLY A 170 13.03 -2.60 5.03
C GLY A 170 14.45 -2.23 5.38
N TRP A 171 14.72 -0.98 5.75
CA TRP A 171 16.03 -0.62 6.28
C TRP A 171 16.22 -1.20 7.69
N MET A 172 17.09 -2.22 7.79
CA MET A 172 17.54 -2.76 9.07
C MET A 172 19.02 -2.41 9.24
N SER A 173 19.31 -1.40 10.07
CA SER A 173 20.67 -1.18 10.54
C SER A 173 20.99 -2.24 11.59
N PHE A 174 21.79 -3.24 11.23
CA PHE A 174 22.48 -4.03 12.23
C PHE A 174 23.58 -3.14 12.81
N GLY A 175 23.47 -2.82 14.11
CA GLY A 175 24.56 -2.18 14.83
C GLY A 175 25.84 -3.03 14.70
N PRO A 176 27.03 -2.43 14.83
CA PRO A 176 28.28 -3.16 14.70
C PRO A 176 28.30 -4.38 15.64
N PRO A 177 28.97 -5.47 15.25
CA PRO A 177 29.18 -6.60 16.15
C PRO A 177 29.75 -6.08 17.48
N ALA A 178 29.18 -6.53 18.60
CA ALA A 178 29.73 -6.22 19.89
C ALA A 178 31.12 -6.89 20.00
N ASP A 179 32.18 -6.12 19.74
CA ASP A 179 33.55 -6.48 20.09
C ASP A 179 33.63 -6.58 21.62
N GLY A 180 33.50 -7.81 22.12
CA GLY A 180 33.74 -8.21 23.50
C GLY A 180 34.83 -9.29 23.55
N PRO A 181 35.66 -9.31 24.60
CA PRO A 181 37.07 -9.66 24.50
C PRO A 181 37.32 -11.16 24.33
N SER A 182 38.37 -11.49 23.59
CA SER A 182 38.94 -12.83 23.52
C SER A 182 39.35 -13.32 24.93
N PRO A 183 38.87 -14.48 25.41
CA PRO A 183 39.40 -15.14 26.59
C PRO A 183 40.74 -15.84 26.26
N PRO A 184 41.53 -16.20 27.30
CA PRO A 184 42.93 -15.82 27.53
C PRO A 184 43.97 -16.25 26.49
#